data_AF-A0A7R9CA58-F1
#
_entry.id   AF-A0A7R9CA58-F1
#
_cell.length_a   1.000
_cell.length_b   1.000
_cell.length_c   1.000
_cell.angle_alpha   90.00
_cell.angle_beta   90.00
_cell.angle_gamma   90.00
#
_symmetry.space_group_name_H-M   'P 1'
#
loop_
_entity.id
_entity.type
_entity.pdbx_description
1 polymer ?
#
loop_
_entity_poly.entity_id
_entity_poly.type
_entity_poly.pdbx_seq_one_letter_code
_entity_poly.pdbx_strand_id
1 'polypeptide(L)'
;MNWIDYTFLFGGLTALIFNLVIFCLSFKREFPKVTQRITILFAGFGLGVGLYSIYKIVQTASTLSTGIVQVLIFITWIIMFLLAITTGIVHLIRILSKKRKLYE
;
A
#
# COMPACT_ATOMS: atom_id res chain seq x y z
N MET A 1 8.03 -10.91 -15.72
CA MET A 1 7.96 -9.76 -14.77
C MET A 1 9.29 -9.06 -14.78
N ASN A 2 9.28 -7.73 -14.81
CA ASN A 2 10.50 -6.91 -14.84
C ASN A 2 10.93 -6.56 -13.42
N TRP A 3 12.16 -6.05 -13.25
CA TRP A 3 12.69 -5.64 -11.94
C TRP A 3 11.79 -4.63 -11.22
N ILE A 4 11.10 -3.76 -11.96
CA ILE A 4 10.12 -2.80 -11.43
C ILE A 4 8.94 -3.53 -10.77
N ASP A 5 8.43 -4.61 -11.37
CA ASP A 5 7.33 -5.40 -10.81
C ASP A 5 7.72 -5.94 -9.42
N TYR A 6 8.94 -6.47 -9.29
CA TYR A 6 9.46 -6.99 -8.03
C TYR A 6 9.66 -5.89 -6.98
N THR A 7 10.17 -4.73 -7.37
CA THR A 7 10.32 -3.59 -6.46
C THR A 7 8.97 -3.15 -5.89
N PHE A 8 7.94 -3.04 -6.73
CA PHE A 8 6.60 -2.65 -6.28
C PHE A 8 5.89 -3.75 -5.50
N LEU A 9 6.13 -5.02 -5.79
CA LEU A 9 5.57 -6.12 -5.02
C LEU A 9 6.21 -6.21 -3.64
N PHE A 10 7.53 -6.43 -3.56
CA PHE A 10 8.19 -6.65 -2.29
C PHE A 10 8.33 -5.37 -1.46
N GLY A 11 8.76 -4.28 -2.09
CA GLY A 11 8.84 -2.98 -1.44
C GLY A 11 7.47 -2.45 -1.05
N GLY A 12 6.46 -2.68 -1.91
CA GLY A 12 5.10 -2.21 -1.66
C GLY A 12 4.43 -2.98 -0.55
N LEU A 13 4.56 -4.31 -0.54
CA LEU A 13 4.05 -5.15 0.51
C LEU A 13 4.67 -4.76 1.85
N THR A 14 5.99 -4.54 1.89
CA THR A 14 6.71 -4.10 3.09
C THR A 14 6.19 -2.76 3.59
N ALA A 15 6.04 -1.77 2.71
CA ALA A 15 5.53 -0.44 3.06
C ALA A 15 4.08 -0.49 3.57
N LEU A 16 3.22 -1.28 2.92
CA LEU A 16 1.82 -1.44 3.30
C LEU A 16 1.67 -2.15 4.65
N ILE A 17 2.40 -3.25 4.87
CA ILE A 17 2.40 -3.96 6.15
C ILE A 17 2.91 -3.07 7.28
N PHE A 18 4.01 -2.35 7.05
CA PHE A 18 4.56 -1.43 8.05
C PHE A 18 3.53 -0.38 8.45
N ASN A 19 2.89 0.28 7.47
CA ASN A 19 1.87 1.28 7.75
C ASN A 19 0.66 0.70 8.50
N LEU A 20 0.22 -0.50 8.13
CA LEU A 20 -0.89 -1.18 8.81
C LEU A 20 -0.54 -1.48 10.28
N VAL A 21 0.67 -1.99 10.55
CA VAL A 21 1.15 -2.29 11.91
C VAL A 21 1.24 -1.03 12.76
N ILE A 22 1.87 0.03 12.24
CA ILE A 22 1.96 1.31 12.95
C ILE A 22 0.56 1.87 13.23
N PHE A 23 -0.35 1.77 12.26
CA PHE A 23 -1.73 2.20 12.44
C PHE A 23 -2.41 1.45 13.60
N CYS A 24 -2.39 0.11 13.59
CA CYS A 24 -2.98 -0.71 14.64
C CYS A 24 -2.42 -0.39 16.03
N LEU A 25 -1.10 -0.20 16.14
CA LEU A 25 -0.44 0.10 17.41
C LEU A 25 -0.66 1.54 17.87
N SER A 26 -0.89 2.47 16.95
CA SER A 26 -1.02 3.88 17.28
C SER A 26 -2.29 4.24 18.06
N PHE A 27 -3.29 3.36 18.07
CA PHE A 27 -4.43 3.49 18.97
C PHE A 27 -4.07 3.22 20.44
N LYS A 28 -2.95 2.53 20.69
CA LYS A 28 -2.53 2.09 22.02
C LYS A 28 -1.29 2.83 22.54
N ARG A 29 -0.49 3.44 21.66
CA ARG A 29 0.81 4.02 22.02
C ARG A 29 1.16 5.24 21.15
N GLU A 30 1.81 6.23 21.77
CA GLU A 30 2.45 7.34 21.07
C GLU A 30 3.78 6.91 20.45
N PHE A 31 3.99 7.30 19.19
CA PHE A 31 5.21 6.98 18.45
C PHE A 31 6.15 8.18 18.37
N PRO A 32 7.48 7.96 18.42
CA PRO A 32 8.46 9.03 18.25
C PRO A 32 8.38 9.64 16.85
N LYS A 33 8.78 10.92 16.72
CA LYS A 33 8.72 11.69 15.46
C LYS A 33 9.41 11.01 14.28
N VAL A 34 10.45 10.21 14.53
CA VAL A 34 11.14 9.41 13.50
C VAL A 34 10.21 8.37 12.87
N THR A 35 9.46 7.62 13.68
CA THR A 35 8.50 6.61 13.20
C THR A 35 7.37 7.27 12.41
N GLN A 36 6.90 8.43 12.84
CA GLN A 36 5.86 9.19 12.13
C GLN A 36 6.33 9.61 10.73
N ARG A 37 7.57 10.11 10.61
CA ARG A 37 8.18 10.46 9.30
C ARG A 37 8.35 9.25 8.38
N ILE A 38 8.79 8.10 8.91
CA ILE A 38 8.92 6.85 8.15
C ILE A 38 7.54 6.38 7.64
N THR A 39 6.51 6.50 8.48
CA THR A 39 5.13 6.14 8.11
C THR A 39 4.64 7.02 6.95
N ILE A 40 4.91 8.32 6.97
CA ILE A 40 4.58 9.23 5.86
C ILE A 40 5.32 8.82 4.57
N LEU A 41 6.62 8.52 4.67
CA LEU A 41 7.42 8.08 3.53
C LEU A 41 6.83 6.81 2.90
N PHE A 42 6.52 5.81 3.72
CA PHE A 42 5.92 4.56 3.25
C PHE A 42 4.48 4.73 2.80
N ALA A 43 3.73 5.71 3.32
CA ALA A 43 2.42 6.05 2.80
C ALA A 43 2.53 6.61 1.37
N GLY A 44 3.51 7.46 1.10
CA GLY A 44 3.84 7.92 -0.26
C GLY A 44 4.21 6.76 -1.19
N PHE A 45 5.01 5.82 -0.70
CA PHE A 45 5.31 4.59 -1.43
C PHE A 45 4.05 3.75 -1.72
N GLY A 46 3.15 3.63 -0.73
CA GLY A 46 1.85 2.95 -0.88
C GLY A 46 0.94 3.58 -1.94
N LEU A 47 0.95 4.91 -2.07
CA LEU A 47 0.25 5.60 -3.18
C LEU A 47 0.86 5.23 -4.54
N GLY A 48 2.18 5.19 -4.63
CA GLY A 48 2.89 4.73 -5.84
C GLY A 48 2.51 3.29 -6.21
N VAL A 49 2.44 2.39 -5.21
CA VAL A 49 1.97 1.01 -5.38
C VAL A 49 0.54 0.98 -5.90
N GLY A 50 -0.36 1.82 -5.38
CA GLY A 50 -1.73 1.93 -5.86
C GLY A 50 -1.81 2.29 -7.34
N LEU A 51 -1.11 3.35 -7.75
CA LEU A 51 -1.05 3.78 -9.16
C LEU A 51 -0.42 2.71 -10.06
N TYR A 52 0.68 2.10 -9.62
CA TYR A 52 1.35 1.05 -10.38
C TYR A 52 0.47 -0.19 -10.52
N SER A 53 -0.28 -0.55 -9.48
CA SER A 53 -1.21 -1.67 -9.51
C SER A 53 -2.33 -1.44 -10.53
N ILE A 54 -2.88 -0.22 -10.63
CA ILE A 54 -3.86 0.13 -11.68
C ILE A 54 -3.24 -0.09 -13.06
N TYR A 55 -2.04 0.44 -13.31
CA TYR A 55 -1.34 0.26 -14.58
C TYR A 55 -1.17 -1.22 -14.94
N LYS A 56 -0.73 -2.04 -13.99
CA LYS A 56 -0.52 -3.49 -14.21
C LYS A 56 -1.83 -4.24 -14.43
N ILE A 57 -2.90 -3.91 -13.70
CA ILE A 57 -4.23 -4.49 -13.91
C ILE A 57 -4.70 -4.23 -15.33
N VAL A 58 -4.63 -2.97 -15.80
CA VAL A 58 -5.03 -2.59 -17.16
C VAL A 58 -4.19 -3.30 -18.21
N GLN A 59 -2.87 -3.35 -18.03
CA GLN A 59 -1.97 -4.03 -18.96
C GLN A 59 -2.27 -5.53 -19.05
N THR A 60 -2.45 -6.18 -17.90
CA THR A 60 -2.58 -7.65 -17.81
C THR A 60 -4.00 -8.13 -18.18
N ALA A 61 -5.00 -7.24 -18.15
CA ALA A 61 -6.39 -7.56 -18.52
C ALA A 61 -6.49 -8.11 -19.95
N SER A 62 -5.73 -7.55 -20.89
CA SER A 62 -5.70 -8.02 -22.28
C SER A 62 -5.12 -9.42 -22.47
N THR A 63 -4.36 -9.91 -21.49
CA THR A 63 -3.65 -11.20 -21.54
C THR A 63 -4.30 -12.29 -20.69
N LEU A 64 -5.48 -12.04 -20.11
CA LEU A 64 -6.15 -12.99 -19.19
C LEU A 64 -6.44 -14.36 -19.81
N SER A 65 -6.70 -14.42 -21.12
CA SER A 65 -7.00 -15.67 -21.84
C SER A 65 -5.77 -16.55 -22.11
N THR A 66 -4.56 -16.04 -21.87
CA THR A 66 -3.32 -16.73 -22.25
C THR A 66 -2.87 -17.82 -21.27
N GLY A 67 -3.44 -17.87 -20.06
CA GLY A 67 -3.20 -18.97 -19.13
C GLY A 67 -3.27 -18.60 -17.65
N ILE A 68 -3.24 -19.63 -16.80
CA ILE A 68 -3.45 -19.51 -15.34
C ILE A 68 -2.43 -18.61 -14.65
N VAL A 69 -1.20 -18.56 -15.13
CA VAL A 69 -0.14 -17.70 -14.57
C VAL A 69 -0.50 -16.22 -14.69
N GLN A 70 -1.08 -15.79 -15.83
CA GLN A 70 -1.49 -14.39 -16.01
C GLN A 70 -2.68 -14.03 -15.12
N VAL A 71 -3.59 -14.98 -14.90
CA VAL A 71 -4.70 -14.81 -13.95
C VAL A 71 -4.17 -14.59 -12.54
N LEU A 72 -3.18 -15.38 -12.10
CA LEU A 72 -2.56 -15.21 -10.78
C LEU A 72 -1.84 -13.86 -10.62
N ILE A 73 -1.11 -13.41 -11.65
CA ILE A 73 -0.45 -12.11 -11.66
C ILE A 73 -1.50 -10.99 -11.56
N PHE A 74 -2.57 -11.08 -12.34
CA PHE A 74 -3.67 -10.12 -12.33
C PHE A 74 -4.33 -10.02 -10.95
N ILE A 75 -4.67 -11.15 -10.32
CA ILE A 75 -5.23 -11.21 -8.97
C ILE A 75 -4.26 -10.60 -7.94
N THR A 76 -2.97 -10.88 -8.06
CA THR A 76 -1.95 -10.32 -7.14
C THR A 76 -1.96 -8.80 -7.17
N TRP A 77 -2.01 -8.18 -8.35
CA TRP A 77 -2.08 -6.73 -8.48
C TRP A 77 -3.40 -6.15 -7.97
N ILE A 78 -4.52 -6.87 -8.09
CA ILE A 78 -5.80 -6.49 -7.45
C ILE A 78 -5.64 -6.45 -5.94
N ILE A 79 -5.05 -7.48 -5.33
CA ILE A 79 -4.84 -7.53 -3.88
C ILE A 79 -3.94 -6.36 -3.42
N MET A 80 -2.85 -6.10 -4.14
CA MET A 80 -1.96 -4.98 -3.85
C MET A 80 -2.69 -3.63 -3.94
N PHE A 81 -3.55 -3.45 -4.95
CA PHE A 81 -4.36 -2.24 -5.11
C PHE A 81 -5.33 -2.05 -3.94
N LEU A 82 -6.03 -3.12 -3.53
CA LEU A 82 -6.97 -3.07 -2.41
C LEU A 82 -6.25 -2.70 -1.11
N LEU A 83 -5.10 -3.32 -0.83
CA LEU A 83 -4.29 -2.99 0.35
C LEU A 83 -3.81 -1.52 0.34
N ALA A 84 -3.41 -1.01 -0.83
CA ALA A 84 -3.00 0.38 -0.99
C ALA A 84 -4.16 1.35 -0.72
N ILE A 85 -5.36 1.08 -1.26
CA ILE A 85 -6.55 1.89 -0.99
C ILE A 85 -6.93 1.83 0.49
N THR A 86 -7.01 0.65 1.09
CA THR A 86 -7.37 0.51 2.50
C THR A 86 -6.42 1.31 3.38
N THR A 87 -5.11 1.21 3.13
CA THR A 87 -4.09 1.99 3.84
C THR A 87 -4.28 3.49 3.63
N GLY A 88 -4.58 3.92 2.40
CA GLY A 88 -4.87 5.33 2.08
C GLY A 88 -6.11 5.87 2.81
N ILE A 89 -7.23 5.14 2.77
CA ILE A 89 -8.47 5.49 3.47
C ILE A 89 -8.21 5.62 4.97
N VAL A 90 -7.49 4.67 5.55
CA VAL A 90 -7.13 4.66 6.97
C VAL A 90 -6.31 5.90 7.34
N HIS A 91 -5.31 6.26 6.54
CA HIS A 91 -4.54 7.49 6.72
C HIS A 91 -5.41 8.74 6.61
N LEU A 92 -6.33 8.77 5.65
CA LEU A 92 -7.22 9.91 5.41
C LEU A 92 -8.21 10.11 6.56
N ILE A 93 -8.85 9.03 7.03
CA ILE A 93 -9.70 9.04 8.22
C ILE A 93 -8.94 9.61 9.42
N ARG A 94 -7.67 9.21 9.59
CA ARG A 94 -6.84 9.69 10.68
C ARG A 94 -6.53 11.19 10.59
N ILE A 95 -6.23 11.69 9.40
CA ILE A 95 -5.95 13.12 9.17
C ILE A 95 -7.21 13.95 9.42
N LEU A 96 -8.37 13.48 8.95
CA LEU A 96 -9.64 14.21 9.05
C LEU A 96 -10.31 14.08 10.42
N SER A 97 -10.16 12.95 11.09
CA SER A 97 -10.61 12.74 12.46
C SER A 97 -9.66 13.50 13.39
N LYS A 98 -10.02 14.73 13.75
CA LYS A 98 -9.29 15.65 14.66
C LYS A 98 -8.96 15.08 16.07
N LYS A 99 -9.09 13.77 16.32
CA LYS A 99 -8.75 13.12 17.59
C LYS A 99 -7.33 12.51 17.56
N ARG A 100 -6.41 13.26 18.17
CA ARG A 100 -5.29 12.83 19.06
C ARG A 100 -4.09 12.03 18.50
N LYS A 101 -2.91 12.57 18.82
CA LYS A 101 -1.66 11.89 19.22
C LYS A 101 -0.80 11.18 18.18
N LEU A 102 -0.68 11.71 16.95
CA LEU A 102 0.44 11.30 16.09
C LEU A 102 1.17 12.41 15.33
N TYR A 103 0.80 13.68 15.51
CA TYR A 103 1.43 14.81 14.80
C TYR A 103 1.62 16.06 15.68
N GLU A 104 1.59 15.88 17.01
CA GLU A 104 2.07 16.88 17.98
C GLU A 104 3.52 16.54 18.37
#